data_AF-A0AAV0KTY7-F1
#
_entry.id   AF-A0AAV0KTY7-F1
#
_cell.length_a   1.000
_cell.length_b   1.000
_cell.length_c   1.000
_cell.angle_alpha   90.00
_cell.angle_beta   90.00
_cell.angle_gamma   90.00
#
_symmetry.space_group_name_H-M   'P 1'
#
loop_
_entity.id
_entity.type
_entity.pdbx_description
1 polymer ?
#
loop_
_entity_poly.entity_id
_entity_poly.type
_entity_poly.pdbx_seq_one_letter_code
_entity_poly.pdbx_strand_id
1 'polypeptide(L)'
;MSLEKDAGRKYKIYMRSNHIVAVLELCKVGQTRKRVAVAYGKRCGQVNFSVLESLVEQRHKYARLLGYLNFAEFALDLRMAKTSAKVFDFLEDISGSLTHLATRELSILKDIKKNEDGDLPFGIEDLLYYIKRSEAKHFDLDFKALKQFFPVDLVLSGIFKVIQDLFGLRFEEIGNVEVWHPDVSVFSAFDLTSGELLGHLYLDLYTREGKYGHTCVLALQNSALSQDGTRQIAMALLISRLQKGKEGNPCLLRFSEVVSLFHEFGHVVQNICNRASYTRFSGMRVDPDFVEIPALLMENWCYESSILKLISGFHQDITMPIKDETCKSLKRWRYSFSSLKLKQEILYCLFDQIVHSADNVDIVELYKHLHLKVMLGLPMLEGTNPASCFPRSAIGYEAACYSRIWSEVFAADIFASKFRGNLLNHQVGIQFRNQVLAPGGAKEPIELLTEFLGREPSVQAFIDSQSQH
;
A
#
# COMPACT_ATOMS: atom_id res chain seq x y z
N MET A 1 -7.79 20.15 -12.35
CA MET A 1 -9.08 20.70 -11.89
C MET A 1 -8.95 22.21 -11.81
N SER A 2 -9.91 22.97 -12.33
CA SER A 2 -9.99 24.40 -12.09
C SER A 2 -10.39 24.63 -10.63
N LEU A 3 -9.61 25.43 -9.89
CA LEU A 3 -10.01 25.86 -8.56
C LEU A 3 -11.12 26.90 -8.68
N GLU A 4 -12.12 26.82 -7.82
CA GLU A 4 -13.19 27.81 -7.73
C GLU A 4 -12.61 29.15 -7.25
N LYS A 5 -13.10 30.27 -7.81
CA LYS A 5 -12.71 31.61 -7.35
C LYS A 5 -13.68 32.09 -6.26
N ASP A 6 -13.17 32.78 -5.26
CA ASP A 6 -13.99 33.55 -4.33
C ASP A 6 -14.37 34.92 -4.94
N ALA A 7 -15.28 35.63 -4.26
CA ALA A 7 -15.73 36.96 -4.67
C ALA A 7 -14.60 38.00 -4.76
N GLY A 8 -13.44 37.72 -4.14
CA GLY A 8 -12.24 38.56 -4.15
C GLY A 8 -11.18 38.16 -5.18
N ARG A 9 -11.53 37.33 -6.18
CA ARG A 9 -10.62 36.82 -7.24
C ARG A 9 -9.50 35.88 -6.75
N LYS A 10 -9.55 35.36 -5.52
CA LYS A 10 -8.60 34.32 -5.03
C LYS A 10 -9.16 32.93 -5.30
N TYR A 11 -8.28 31.94 -5.42
CA TYR A 11 -8.69 30.54 -5.62
C TYR A 11 -8.91 29.83 -4.29
N LYS A 12 -10.03 29.10 -4.17
CA LYS A 12 -10.38 28.29 -3.00
C LYS A 12 -9.57 27.00 -3.00
N ILE A 13 -8.79 26.78 -1.94
CA ILE A 13 -8.08 25.52 -1.68
C ILE A 13 -8.87 24.75 -0.62
N TYR A 14 -9.56 23.69 -1.05
CA TYR A 14 -10.26 22.79 -0.16
C TYR A 14 -9.28 21.86 0.58
N MET A 15 -9.56 21.54 1.85
CA MET A 15 -8.72 20.67 2.69
C MET A 15 -8.91 19.17 2.39
N ARG A 16 -9.01 18.84 1.10
CA ARG A 16 -9.09 17.48 0.55
C ARG A 16 -7.69 17.03 0.12
N SER A 17 -7.36 15.77 0.34
CA SER A 17 -6.00 15.25 0.14
C SER A 17 -5.42 15.55 -1.25
N ASN A 18 -6.23 15.45 -2.31
CA ASN A 18 -5.79 15.75 -3.68
C ASN A 18 -5.42 17.22 -3.93
N HIS A 19 -6.05 18.18 -3.25
CA HIS A 19 -5.70 19.59 -3.35
C HIS A 19 -4.44 19.89 -2.53
N ILE A 20 -4.33 19.27 -1.35
CA ILE A 20 -3.28 19.55 -0.39
C ILE A 20 -1.95 18.96 -0.85
N VAL A 21 -1.95 17.71 -1.29
CA VAL A 21 -0.78 17.07 -1.89
C VAL A 21 -0.28 17.89 -3.08
N ALA A 22 -1.17 18.33 -3.99
CA ALA A 22 -0.76 19.16 -5.13
C ALA A 22 -0.11 20.48 -4.72
N VAL A 23 -0.60 21.14 -3.66
CA VAL A 23 0.03 22.36 -3.13
C VAL A 23 1.40 22.05 -2.52
N LEU A 24 1.49 21.03 -1.68
CA LEU A 24 2.73 20.68 -0.98
C LEU A 24 3.80 20.14 -1.93
N GLU A 25 3.43 19.52 -3.06
CA GLU A 25 4.38 19.02 -4.07
C GLU A 25 4.78 20.08 -5.10
N LEU A 26 3.89 21.01 -5.48
CA LEU A 26 4.08 21.85 -6.66
C LEU A 26 4.15 23.36 -6.38
N CYS A 27 3.66 23.85 -5.23
CA CYS A 27 3.62 25.28 -4.96
C CYS A 27 5.01 25.80 -4.58
N LYS A 28 5.59 26.66 -5.44
CA LYS A 28 6.90 27.29 -5.19
C LYS A 28 6.93 28.22 -3.99
N VAL A 29 5.79 28.80 -3.61
CA VAL A 29 5.71 29.79 -2.52
C VAL A 29 5.70 29.08 -1.17
N GLY A 30 6.85 29.07 -0.48
CA GLY A 30 7.02 28.39 0.82
C GLY A 30 6.00 28.81 1.88
N GLN A 31 5.67 30.11 1.97
CA GLN A 31 4.65 30.58 2.90
C GLN A 31 3.24 30.01 2.62
N THR A 32 2.91 29.75 1.35
CA THR A 32 1.65 29.09 0.99
C THR A 32 1.66 27.63 1.41
N ARG A 33 2.77 26.91 1.16
CA ARG A 33 2.94 25.52 1.62
C ARG A 33 2.77 25.43 3.13
N LYS A 34 3.48 26.26 3.90
CA LYS A 34 3.38 26.33 5.36
C LYS A 34 1.95 26.58 5.84
N ARG A 35 1.27 27.60 5.30
CA ARG A 35 -0.12 27.92 5.68
C ARG A 35 -1.08 26.76 5.39
N VAL A 36 -0.93 26.10 4.25
CA VAL A 36 -1.76 24.96 3.86
C VAL A 36 -1.46 23.75 4.72
N ALA A 37 -0.19 23.44 4.99
CA ALA A 37 0.22 22.36 5.88
C ALA A 37 -0.33 22.55 7.31
N VAL A 38 -0.21 23.76 7.88
CA VAL A 38 -0.78 24.10 9.19
C VAL A 38 -2.31 23.95 9.18
N ALA A 39 -3.01 24.49 8.17
CA ALA A 39 -4.46 24.38 8.09
C ALA A 39 -4.94 22.92 7.99
N TYR A 40 -4.23 22.10 7.21
CA TYR A 40 -4.50 20.68 7.07
C TYR A 40 -4.25 19.91 8.37
N GLY A 41 -3.15 20.22 9.06
CA GLY A 41 -2.78 19.64 10.36
C GLY A 41 -3.60 20.17 11.54
N LYS A 42 -4.53 21.11 11.33
CA LYS A 42 -5.48 21.60 12.35
C LYS A 42 -6.86 20.97 12.26
N ARG A 43 -7.12 20.15 11.24
CA ARG A 43 -8.46 19.61 10.99
C ARG A 43 -8.98 18.82 12.18
N CYS A 44 -10.28 18.96 12.39
CA CYS A 44 -11.03 18.35 13.48
C CYS A 44 -10.62 18.79 14.91
N GLY A 45 -9.54 19.59 15.04
CA GLY A 45 -9.19 20.37 16.23
C GLY A 45 -9.27 19.58 17.53
N GLN A 46 -9.73 20.25 18.58
CA GLN A 46 -9.87 19.66 19.91
C GLN A 46 -10.90 18.53 19.96
N VAL A 47 -11.92 18.55 19.10
CA VAL A 47 -12.97 17.53 19.08
C VAL A 47 -12.39 16.14 18.84
N ASN A 48 -11.60 15.96 17.77
CA ASN A 48 -11.00 14.66 17.49
C ASN A 48 -9.87 14.32 18.46
N PHE A 49 -9.20 15.33 19.03
CA PHE A 49 -8.15 15.08 20.02
C PHE A 49 -8.73 14.47 21.28
N SER A 50 -9.79 15.03 21.85
CA SER A 50 -10.48 14.46 23.02
C SER A 50 -11.10 13.09 22.72
N VAL A 51 -11.58 12.86 21.49
CA VAL A 51 -12.05 11.54 21.06
C VAL A 51 -10.90 10.53 21.05
N LEU A 52 -9.73 10.89 20.51
CA LEU A 52 -8.56 10.01 20.49
C LEU A 52 -8.09 9.65 21.91
N GLU A 53 -7.99 10.63 22.80
CA GLU A 53 -7.64 10.40 24.21
C GLU A 53 -8.62 9.43 24.88
N SER A 54 -9.92 9.66 24.69
CA SER A 54 -10.96 8.80 25.24
C SER A 54 -10.89 7.38 24.66
N LEU A 55 -10.70 7.24 23.34
CA LEU A 55 -10.59 5.94 22.70
C LEU A 55 -9.40 5.13 23.25
N VAL A 56 -8.24 5.75 23.37
CA VAL A 56 -7.04 5.12 23.93
C VAL A 56 -7.28 4.67 25.37
N GLU A 57 -7.87 5.53 26.20
CA GLU A 57 -8.19 5.19 27.60
C GLU A 57 -9.17 4.00 27.69
N GLN A 58 -10.25 4.03 26.91
CA GLN A 58 -11.26 2.97 26.91
C GLN A 58 -10.70 1.65 26.40
N ARG A 59 -9.79 1.69 25.42
CA ARG A 59 -9.08 0.51 24.91
C ARG A 59 -8.21 -0.16 25.97
N HIS A 60 -7.45 0.62 26.74
CA HIS A 60 -6.68 0.07 27.86
C HIS A 60 -7.58 -0.55 28.93
N LYS A 61 -8.70 0.12 29.28
CA LYS A 61 -9.70 -0.44 30.20
C LYS A 61 -10.27 -1.76 29.68
N TYR A 62 -10.64 -1.80 28.40
CA TYR A 62 -11.17 -3.00 27.75
C TYR A 62 -10.17 -4.17 27.78
N ALA A 63 -8.91 -3.92 27.42
CA ALA A 63 -7.87 -4.94 27.43
C ALA A 63 -7.62 -5.52 28.84
N ARG A 64 -7.62 -4.66 29.87
CA ARG A 64 -7.49 -5.10 31.28
C ARG A 64 -8.64 -5.95 31.76
N LEU A 65 -9.87 -5.63 31.36
CA LEU A 65 -11.03 -6.46 31.68
C LEU A 65 -10.92 -7.86 31.09
N LEU A 66 -10.20 -8.01 29.98
CA LEU A 66 -9.91 -9.30 29.33
C LEU A 66 -8.62 -9.96 29.85
N GLY A 67 -7.93 -9.36 30.83
CA GLY A 67 -6.73 -9.93 31.44
C GLY A 67 -5.39 -9.56 30.76
N TYR A 68 -5.40 -8.66 29.78
CA TYR A 68 -4.18 -8.18 29.12
C TYR A 68 -3.59 -6.96 29.86
N LEU A 69 -2.26 -6.79 29.75
CA LEU A 69 -1.56 -5.67 30.39
C LEU A 69 -1.97 -4.31 29.83
N ASN A 70 -2.10 -4.23 28.51
CA ASN A 70 -2.44 -3.02 27.76
C ASN A 70 -3.16 -3.40 26.45
N PHE A 71 -3.62 -2.40 25.69
CA PHE A 71 -4.35 -2.66 24.46
C PHE A 71 -3.49 -3.25 23.34
N ALA A 72 -2.21 -2.88 23.23
CA ALA A 72 -1.32 -3.42 22.20
C ALA A 72 -1.13 -4.93 22.37
N GLU A 73 -0.89 -5.43 23.60
CA GLU A 73 -0.80 -6.86 23.86
C GLU A 73 -2.10 -7.60 23.49
N PHE A 74 -3.27 -7.04 23.84
CA PHE A 74 -4.56 -7.61 23.41
C PHE A 74 -4.68 -7.67 21.88
N ALA A 75 -4.32 -6.58 21.20
CA ALA A 75 -4.47 -6.46 19.75
C ALA A 75 -3.48 -7.35 18.97
N LEU A 76 -2.29 -7.59 19.51
CA LEU A 76 -1.19 -8.31 18.85
C LEU A 76 -1.21 -9.81 19.10
N ASP A 77 -1.87 -10.30 20.15
CA ASP A 77 -1.88 -11.70 20.57
C ASP A 77 -2.23 -12.68 19.42
N LEU A 78 -3.23 -12.31 18.61
CA LEU A 78 -3.66 -13.11 17.46
C LEU A 78 -2.83 -12.87 16.20
N ARG A 79 -2.07 -11.77 16.13
CA ARG A 79 -1.36 -11.34 14.94
C ARG A 79 0.01 -12.01 14.81
N MET A 80 0.62 -11.90 13.64
CA MET A 80 1.92 -12.52 13.36
C MET A 80 3.04 -11.99 14.28
N ALA A 81 3.00 -10.70 14.64
CA ALA A 81 4.00 -10.10 15.52
C ALA A 81 3.91 -10.57 16.99
N LYS A 82 2.74 -11.05 17.45
CA LYS A 82 2.43 -11.56 18.80
C LYS A 82 2.54 -10.58 19.97
N THR A 83 3.56 -9.71 20.04
CA THR A 83 3.81 -8.84 21.21
C THR A 83 4.23 -7.42 20.80
N SER A 84 3.96 -6.44 21.65
CA SER A 84 4.34 -5.03 21.39
C SER A 84 5.85 -4.87 21.36
N ALA A 85 6.59 -5.59 22.21
CA ALA A 85 8.06 -5.59 22.22
C ALA A 85 8.66 -5.95 20.85
N LYS A 86 8.16 -7.02 20.21
CA LYS A 86 8.61 -7.43 18.87
C LYS A 86 8.34 -6.37 17.82
N VAL A 87 7.22 -5.66 17.91
CA VAL A 87 6.90 -4.55 17.00
C VAL A 87 7.84 -3.37 17.23
N PHE A 88 8.15 -3.03 18.49
CA PHE A 88 9.11 -1.98 18.82
C PHE A 88 10.50 -2.29 18.28
N ASP A 89 11.03 -3.49 18.57
CA ASP A 89 12.33 -3.93 18.09
C ASP A 89 12.40 -3.85 16.55
N PHE A 90 11.37 -4.37 15.87
CA PHE A 90 11.26 -4.31 14.41
C PHE A 90 11.30 -2.87 13.87
N LEU A 91 10.51 -1.95 14.43
CA LEU A 91 10.43 -0.57 13.98
C LEU A 91 11.72 0.22 14.27
N GLU A 92 12.33 0.00 15.44
CA GLU A 92 13.58 0.64 15.83
C GLU A 92 14.76 0.14 15.00
N ASP A 93 14.85 -1.17 14.74
CA ASP A 93 15.88 -1.78 13.90
C ASP A 93 15.83 -1.21 12.47
N ILE A 94 14.66 -1.22 11.83
CA ILE A 94 14.51 -0.66 10.47
C ILE A 94 14.83 0.83 10.47
N SER A 95 14.33 1.59 11.45
CA SER A 95 14.63 3.03 11.53
C SER A 95 16.13 3.29 11.67
N GLY A 96 16.81 2.49 12.50
CA GLY A 96 18.25 2.51 12.72
C GLY A 96 19.01 2.29 11.43
N SER A 97 18.74 1.18 10.74
CA SER A 97 19.41 0.79 9.49
C SER A 97 19.27 1.83 8.37
N LEU A 98 18.16 2.59 8.34
CA LEU A 98 17.90 3.60 7.31
C LEU A 98 18.43 5.00 7.65
N THR A 99 18.99 5.20 8.85
CA THR A 99 19.38 6.54 9.33
C THR A 99 20.41 7.22 8.43
N HIS A 100 21.44 6.49 7.99
CA HIS A 100 22.46 7.05 7.10
C HIS A 100 21.88 7.47 5.74
N LEU A 101 21.07 6.60 5.10
CA LEU A 101 20.45 6.88 3.80
C LEU A 101 19.48 8.06 3.89
N ALA A 102 18.59 8.06 4.88
CA ALA A 102 17.63 9.16 5.07
C ALA A 102 18.33 10.49 5.39
N THR A 103 19.46 10.48 6.10
CA THR A 103 20.25 11.70 6.37
C THR A 103 20.83 12.27 5.08
N ARG A 104 21.36 11.40 4.20
CA ARG A 104 21.85 11.80 2.88
C ARG A 104 20.72 12.35 2.01
N GLU A 105 19.58 11.66 1.96
CA GLU A 105 18.38 12.13 1.26
C GLU A 105 17.95 13.52 1.76
N LEU A 106 17.89 13.73 3.08
CA LEU A 106 17.51 15.02 3.67
C LEU A 106 18.51 16.12 3.33
N SER A 107 19.80 15.81 3.32
CA SER A 107 20.84 16.77 2.91
C SER A 107 20.61 17.24 1.47
N ILE A 108 20.31 16.33 0.54
CA ILE A 108 20.01 16.68 -0.86
C ILE A 108 18.85 17.67 -0.92
N LEU A 109 17.78 17.45 -0.15
CA LEU A 109 16.62 18.36 -0.12
C LEU A 109 16.98 19.73 0.47
N LYS A 110 17.76 19.76 1.55
CA LYS A 110 18.26 21.00 2.18
C LYS A 110 19.15 21.79 1.22
N ASP A 111 20.00 21.13 0.46
CA ASP A 111 20.87 21.77 -0.52
C ASP A 111 20.07 22.37 -1.68
N ILE A 112 19.05 21.67 -2.17
CA ILE A 112 18.13 22.23 -3.17
C ILE A 112 17.42 23.46 -2.63
N LYS A 113 16.91 23.41 -1.39
CA LYS A 113 16.30 24.57 -0.74
C LYS A 113 17.28 25.73 -0.64
N LYS A 114 18.49 25.49 -0.15
CA LYS A 114 19.51 26.52 0.02
C LYS A 114 19.84 27.24 -1.29
N ASN A 115 19.92 26.48 -2.38
CA ASN A 115 20.19 27.04 -3.71
C ASN A 115 19.02 27.84 -4.30
N GLU A 116 17.77 27.51 -3.96
CA GLU A 116 16.58 28.17 -4.51
C GLU A 116 16.09 29.34 -3.63
N ASP A 117 16.17 29.20 -2.31
CA ASP A 117 15.53 30.07 -1.31
C ASP A 117 16.54 30.68 -0.30
N GLY A 118 17.85 30.42 -0.44
CA GLY A 118 18.88 30.89 0.49
C GLY A 118 18.90 30.15 1.84
N ASP A 119 19.45 30.77 2.88
CA ASP A 119 19.63 30.14 4.21
C ASP A 119 18.33 30.03 5.05
N LEU A 120 17.16 29.98 4.40
CA LEU A 120 15.89 29.75 5.10
C LEU A 120 15.83 28.32 5.68
N PRO A 121 15.38 28.15 6.93
CA PRO A 121 15.37 26.84 7.59
C PRO A 121 14.45 25.85 6.88
N PHE A 122 14.90 24.61 6.71
CA PHE A 122 14.10 23.53 6.11
C PHE A 122 13.09 22.99 7.14
N GLY A 123 11.80 23.00 6.79
CA GLY A 123 10.72 22.47 7.63
C GLY A 123 10.05 21.24 7.02
N ILE A 124 9.20 20.55 7.79
CA ILE A 124 8.47 19.37 7.30
C ILE A 124 7.50 19.73 6.16
N GLU A 125 6.99 20.97 6.13
CA GLU A 125 6.14 21.52 5.07
C GLU A 125 6.86 21.65 3.71
N ASP A 126 8.19 21.53 3.71
CA ASP A 126 9.03 21.60 2.52
C ASP A 126 9.34 20.22 1.93
N LEU A 127 9.15 19.14 2.70
CA LEU A 127 9.59 17.80 2.37
C LEU A 127 9.05 17.33 1.00
N LEU A 128 7.73 17.36 0.82
CA LEU A 128 7.09 16.92 -0.44
C LEU A 128 7.50 17.77 -1.64
N TYR A 129 7.65 19.08 -1.46
CA TYR A 129 8.05 19.99 -2.52
C TYR A 129 9.45 19.67 -3.01
N TYR A 130 10.43 19.57 -2.11
CA TYR A 130 11.81 19.34 -2.53
C TYR A 130 12.06 17.90 -3.00
N ILE A 131 11.32 16.90 -2.46
CA ILE A 131 11.30 15.55 -3.06
C ILE A 131 10.86 15.66 -4.52
N LYS A 132 9.72 16.32 -4.79
CA LYS A 132 9.21 16.46 -6.15
C LYS A 132 10.15 17.25 -7.07
N ARG A 133 10.80 18.29 -6.54
CA ARG A 133 11.82 19.08 -7.26
C ARG A 133 13.05 18.24 -7.58
N SER A 134 13.53 17.43 -6.65
CA SER A 134 14.66 16.54 -6.88
C SER A 134 14.29 15.45 -7.89
N GLU A 135 13.12 14.84 -7.76
CA GLU A 135 12.63 13.83 -8.70
C GLU A 135 12.58 14.40 -10.12
N ALA A 136 12.03 15.60 -10.31
CA ALA A 136 11.95 16.25 -11.62
C ALA A 136 13.31 16.62 -12.23
N LYS A 137 14.38 16.73 -11.42
CA LYS A 137 15.74 17.00 -11.90
C LYS A 137 16.50 15.72 -12.27
N HIS A 138 16.22 14.61 -11.59
CA HIS A 138 17.01 13.37 -11.72
C HIS A 138 16.30 12.25 -12.51
N PHE A 139 14.98 12.32 -12.66
CA PHE A 139 14.20 11.35 -13.42
C PHE A 139 13.61 11.99 -14.67
N ASP A 140 13.97 11.45 -15.82
CA ASP A 140 13.33 11.76 -17.10
C ASP A 140 12.04 10.92 -17.26
N LEU A 141 11.05 11.22 -16.42
CA LEU A 141 9.75 10.52 -16.39
C LEU A 141 8.60 11.51 -16.54
N ASP A 142 8.02 11.58 -17.74
CA ASP A 142 6.73 12.22 -17.95
C ASP A 142 5.59 11.23 -17.68
N PHE A 143 5.09 11.21 -16.43
CA PHE A 143 3.96 10.36 -16.05
C PHE A 143 2.67 10.63 -16.83
N LYS A 144 2.51 11.81 -17.44
CA LYS A 144 1.37 12.11 -18.31
C LYS A 144 1.55 11.43 -19.67
N ALA A 145 2.76 11.40 -20.20
CA ALA A 145 3.08 10.66 -21.42
C ALA A 145 3.04 9.14 -21.18
N LEU A 146 3.57 8.66 -20.06
CA LEU A 146 3.58 7.23 -19.71
C LEU A 146 2.19 6.60 -19.70
N LYS A 147 1.16 7.37 -19.33
CA LYS A 147 -0.23 6.92 -19.36
C LYS A 147 -0.65 6.34 -20.73
N GLN A 148 -0.05 6.83 -21.82
CA GLN A 148 -0.33 6.38 -23.19
C GLN A 148 0.10 4.94 -23.47
N PHE A 149 0.91 4.34 -22.61
CA PHE A 149 1.43 2.98 -22.76
C PHE A 149 0.65 1.93 -21.98
N PHE A 150 -0.38 2.32 -21.23
CA PHE A 150 -1.13 1.39 -20.38
C PHE A 150 -2.63 1.39 -20.70
N PRO A 151 -3.05 0.93 -21.90
CA PRO A 151 -4.45 0.57 -22.13
C PRO A 151 -4.91 -0.49 -21.12
N VAL A 152 -6.10 -0.29 -20.52
CA VAL A 152 -6.62 -1.16 -19.45
C VAL A 152 -6.68 -2.63 -19.85
N ASP A 153 -7.10 -2.93 -21.08
CA ASP A 153 -7.26 -4.31 -21.57
C ASP A 153 -5.90 -5.01 -21.72
N LEU A 154 -4.87 -4.28 -22.16
CA LEU A 154 -3.50 -4.79 -22.25
C LEU A 154 -2.93 -5.06 -20.87
N VAL A 155 -3.15 -4.15 -19.92
CA VAL A 155 -2.71 -4.32 -18.53
C VAL A 155 -3.40 -5.53 -17.88
N LEU A 156 -4.72 -5.69 -18.04
CA LEU A 156 -5.46 -6.83 -17.51
C LEU A 156 -5.00 -8.15 -18.12
N SER A 157 -4.84 -8.21 -19.45
CA SER A 157 -4.32 -9.39 -20.14
C SER A 157 -2.92 -9.77 -19.64
N GLY A 158 -2.06 -8.78 -19.45
CA GLY A 158 -0.73 -8.96 -18.87
C GLY A 158 -0.75 -9.46 -17.42
N ILE A 159 -1.64 -8.91 -16.58
CA ILE A 159 -1.85 -9.40 -15.20
C ILE A 159 -2.31 -10.86 -15.21
N PHE A 160 -3.31 -11.22 -16.01
CA PHE A 160 -3.77 -12.60 -16.13
C PHE A 160 -2.67 -13.54 -16.61
N LYS A 161 -1.84 -13.11 -17.57
CA LYS A 161 -0.70 -13.89 -18.03
C LYS A 161 0.33 -14.13 -16.91
N VAL A 162 0.67 -13.10 -16.13
CA VAL A 162 1.59 -13.23 -14.99
C VAL A 162 1.02 -14.20 -13.94
N ILE A 163 -0.26 -14.06 -13.60
CA ILE A 163 -0.93 -14.93 -12.63
C ILE A 163 -1.01 -16.38 -13.13
N GLN A 164 -1.29 -16.58 -14.42
CA GLN A 164 -1.29 -17.91 -15.04
C GLN A 164 0.08 -18.57 -14.94
N ASP A 165 1.15 -17.84 -15.29
CA ASP A 165 2.51 -18.37 -15.31
C ASP A 165 3.05 -18.63 -13.91
N LEU A 166 2.71 -17.79 -12.92
CA LEU A 166 3.14 -17.97 -11.54
C LEU A 166 2.30 -19.01 -10.80
N PHE A 167 0.98 -18.84 -10.78
CA PHE A 167 0.09 -19.55 -9.87
C PHE A 167 -0.71 -20.66 -10.55
N GLY A 168 -0.54 -20.86 -11.85
CA GLY A 168 -1.28 -21.87 -12.61
C GLY A 168 -2.78 -21.60 -12.60
N LEU A 169 -3.18 -20.33 -12.72
CA LEU A 169 -4.58 -19.92 -12.75
C LEU A 169 -4.97 -19.38 -14.12
N ARG A 170 -6.04 -19.91 -14.69
CA ARG A 170 -6.56 -19.51 -15.99
C ARG A 170 -7.89 -18.79 -15.81
N PHE A 171 -7.96 -17.52 -16.21
CA PHE A 171 -9.18 -16.72 -16.15
C PHE A 171 -9.89 -16.73 -17.51
N GLU A 172 -11.18 -17.03 -17.51
CA GLU A 172 -12.02 -17.00 -18.70
C GLU A 172 -13.22 -16.09 -18.44
N GLU A 173 -13.40 -15.09 -19.30
CA GLU A 173 -14.56 -14.19 -19.21
C GLU A 173 -15.84 -14.99 -19.51
N ILE A 174 -16.88 -14.75 -18.71
CA ILE A 174 -18.19 -15.35 -18.88
C ILE A 174 -19.23 -14.27 -19.17
N GLY A 175 -19.94 -14.42 -20.29
CA GLY A 175 -21.03 -13.53 -20.67
C GLY A 175 -22.38 -13.93 -20.08
N ASN A 176 -23.37 -13.05 -20.23
CA ASN A 176 -24.78 -13.27 -19.82
C ASN A 176 -24.98 -13.57 -18.32
N VAL A 177 -24.09 -13.09 -17.47
CA VAL A 177 -24.24 -13.15 -16.01
C VAL A 177 -25.07 -11.96 -15.54
N GLU A 178 -25.99 -12.17 -14.61
CA GLU A 178 -26.71 -11.08 -13.95
C GLU A 178 -25.74 -10.27 -13.07
N VAL A 179 -25.57 -9.00 -13.40
CA VAL A 179 -24.66 -8.08 -12.72
C VAL A 179 -25.37 -6.79 -12.34
N TRP A 180 -24.87 -6.10 -11.31
CA TRP A 180 -25.46 -4.85 -10.82
C TRP A 180 -25.22 -3.64 -11.73
N HIS A 181 -24.31 -3.74 -12.71
CA HIS A 181 -24.03 -2.66 -13.65
C HIS A 181 -23.45 -3.21 -14.97
N PRO A 182 -23.82 -2.67 -16.14
CA PRO A 182 -23.36 -3.17 -17.46
C PRO A 182 -21.84 -3.15 -17.68
N ASP A 183 -21.13 -2.30 -16.94
CA ASP A 183 -19.66 -2.20 -17.01
C ASP A 183 -18.93 -3.23 -16.13
N VAL A 184 -19.65 -4.13 -15.44
CA VAL A 184 -19.06 -5.19 -14.62
C VAL A 184 -18.83 -6.41 -15.50
N SER A 185 -17.58 -6.86 -15.59
CA SER A 185 -17.22 -8.12 -16.23
C SER A 185 -16.99 -9.22 -15.19
N VAL A 186 -17.24 -10.46 -15.59
CA VAL A 186 -17.15 -11.63 -14.71
C VAL A 186 -16.25 -12.68 -15.36
N PHE A 187 -15.35 -13.26 -14.56
CA PHE A 187 -14.41 -14.28 -15.00
C PHE A 187 -14.54 -15.52 -14.13
N SER A 188 -14.48 -16.70 -14.74
CA SER A 188 -14.24 -17.97 -14.06
C SER A 188 -12.74 -18.22 -13.96
N ALA A 189 -12.27 -18.61 -12.78
CA ALA A 189 -10.87 -18.92 -12.49
C ALA A 189 -10.70 -20.43 -12.34
N PHE A 190 -9.92 -21.03 -13.25
CA PHE A 190 -9.64 -22.46 -13.28
C PHE A 190 -8.20 -22.74 -12.88
N ASP A 191 -7.98 -23.88 -12.23
CA ASP A 191 -6.64 -24.45 -12.12
C ASP A 191 -6.17 -24.90 -13.51
N LEU A 192 -4.99 -24.45 -13.92
CA LEU A 192 -4.46 -24.65 -15.27
C LEU A 192 -4.15 -26.12 -15.57
N THR A 193 -3.77 -26.91 -14.56
CA THR A 193 -3.35 -28.30 -14.76
C THR A 193 -4.52 -29.27 -14.68
N SER A 194 -5.38 -29.11 -13.67
CA SER A 194 -6.51 -30.02 -13.42
C SER A 194 -7.78 -29.61 -14.15
N GLY A 195 -7.91 -28.35 -14.54
CA GLY A 195 -9.16 -27.80 -15.07
C GLY A 195 -10.24 -27.56 -14.01
N GLU A 196 -9.92 -27.71 -12.72
CA GLU A 196 -10.87 -27.48 -11.62
C GLU A 196 -11.30 -26.01 -11.58
N LEU A 197 -12.60 -25.74 -11.44
CA LEU A 197 -13.11 -24.40 -11.16
C LEU A 197 -12.79 -24.04 -9.71
N LEU A 198 -12.02 -22.96 -9.49
CA LEU A 198 -11.60 -22.53 -8.16
C LEU A 198 -12.44 -21.36 -7.63
N GLY A 199 -12.89 -20.47 -8.53
CA GLY A 199 -13.57 -19.25 -8.13
C GLY A 199 -14.13 -18.44 -9.29
N HIS A 200 -14.84 -17.37 -8.95
CA HIS A 200 -15.25 -16.32 -9.86
C HIS A 200 -14.67 -14.96 -9.43
N LEU A 201 -14.40 -14.11 -10.41
CA LEU A 201 -13.92 -12.74 -10.22
C LEU A 201 -14.88 -11.77 -10.91
N TYR A 202 -15.41 -10.82 -10.16
CA TYR A 202 -16.14 -9.66 -10.67
C TYR A 202 -15.18 -8.47 -10.75
N LEU A 203 -15.10 -7.83 -11.91
CA LEU A 203 -14.31 -6.63 -12.12
C LEU A 203 -15.23 -5.42 -12.28
N ASP A 204 -15.26 -4.54 -11.29
CA ASP A 204 -15.98 -3.28 -11.33
C ASP A 204 -14.98 -2.11 -11.35
N LEU A 205 -14.50 -1.75 -12.54
CA LEU A 205 -13.32 -0.90 -12.67
C LEU A 205 -13.60 0.60 -12.74
N TYR A 206 -14.76 1.02 -13.26
CA TYR A 206 -14.98 2.41 -13.64
C TYR A 206 -15.71 3.23 -12.58
N THR A 207 -15.33 4.50 -12.43
CA THR A 207 -16.02 5.43 -11.53
C THR A 207 -17.44 5.72 -12.02
N ARG A 208 -18.40 5.82 -11.10
CA ARG A 208 -19.76 6.30 -11.36
C ARG A 208 -20.39 6.82 -10.07
N GLU A 209 -21.49 7.57 -10.19
CA GLU A 209 -22.23 8.09 -9.04
C GLU A 209 -22.70 6.95 -8.13
N GLY A 210 -22.63 7.15 -6.81
CA GLY A 210 -23.04 6.17 -5.80
C GLY A 210 -22.09 4.97 -5.60
N LYS A 211 -21.09 4.76 -6.48
CA LYS A 211 -20.10 3.69 -6.31
C LYS A 211 -19.05 4.03 -5.25
N TYR A 212 -18.61 3.00 -4.51
CA TYR A 212 -17.51 3.11 -3.55
C TYR A 212 -16.24 3.70 -4.19
N GLY A 213 -15.64 4.69 -3.52
CA GLY A 213 -14.59 5.55 -4.10
C GLY A 213 -13.15 5.06 -3.94
N HIS A 214 -12.94 3.84 -3.45
CA HIS A 214 -11.63 3.23 -3.23
C HIS A 214 -11.43 2.01 -4.11
N THR A 215 -10.17 1.74 -4.42
CA THR A 215 -9.75 0.49 -5.06
C THR A 215 -9.54 -0.55 -3.96
N CYS A 216 -10.19 -1.71 -4.06
CA CYS A 216 -10.12 -2.78 -3.07
C CYS A 216 -10.71 -4.09 -3.62
N VAL A 217 -10.34 -5.23 -3.02
CA VAL A 217 -11.04 -6.51 -3.22
C VAL A 217 -11.99 -6.81 -2.06
N LEU A 218 -13.18 -7.33 -2.39
CA LEU A 218 -14.14 -7.88 -1.44
C LEU A 218 -14.37 -9.36 -1.74
N ALA A 219 -14.40 -10.19 -0.70
CA ALA A 219 -14.86 -11.56 -0.81
C ALA A 219 -16.40 -11.58 -0.74
N LEU A 220 -17.06 -11.78 -1.89
CA LEU A 220 -18.51 -11.94 -1.95
C LEU A 220 -18.94 -13.32 -1.43
N GLN A 221 -18.13 -14.35 -1.74
CA GLN A 221 -18.30 -15.70 -1.25
C GLN A 221 -16.93 -16.31 -0.94
N ASN A 222 -16.81 -16.94 0.21
CA ASN A 222 -15.59 -17.63 0.58
C ASN A 222 -15.61 -19.10 0.12
N SER A 223 -14.44 -19.66 -0.19
CA SER A 223 -14.26 -21.10 -0.37
C SER A 223 -14.31 -21.82 0.98
N ALA A 224 -15.12 -22.87 1.10
CA ALA A 224 -15.24 -23.69 2.30
C ALA A 224 -15.80 -25.07 1.93
N LEU A 225 -15.73 -26.03 2.86
CA LEU A 225 -16.42 -27.31 2.69
C LEU A 225 -17.84 -27.21 3.26
N SER A 226 -18.81 -27.61 2.45
CA SER A 226 -20.19 -27.85 2.86
C SER A 226 -20.30 -29.11 3.73
N GLN A 227 -21.44 -29.29 4.39
CA GLN A 227 -21.68 -30.46 5.25
C GLN A 227 -21.61 -31.80 4.48
N ASP A 228 -21.93 -31.79 3.19
CA ASP A 228 -21.87 -32.95 2.29
C ASP A 228 -20.46 -33.18 1.69
N GLY A 229 -19.47 -32.38 2.08
CA GLY A 229 -18.11 -32.44 1.57
C GLY A 229 -17.89 -31.73 0.23
N THR A 230 -18.92 -31.12 -0.37
CA THR A 230 -18.75 -30.31 -1.57
C THR A 230 -18.03 -29.00 -1.25
N ARG A 231 -17.13 -28.55 -2.14
CA ARG A 231 -16.44 -27.28 -1.95
C ARG A 231 -17.28 -26.14 -2.52
N GLN A 232 -17.60 -25.18 -1.67
CA GLN A 232 -18.16 -23.90 -2.09
C GLN A 232 -17.13 -23.12 -2.89
N ILE A 233 -17.53 -22.57 -4.03
CA ILE A 233 -16.66 -21.84 -4.96
C ILE A 233 -16.41 -20.42 -4.43
N ALA A 234 -15.17 -19.92 -4.50
CA ALA A 234 -14.86 -18.56 -4.06
C ALA A 234 -15.42 -17.51 -5.04
N MET A 235 -15.83 -16.34 -4.55
CA MET A 235 -16.20 -15.20 -5.39
C MET A 235 -15.55 -13.93 -4.86
N ALA A 236 -14.72 -13.31 -5.69
CA ALA A 236 -14.05 -12.05 -5.39
C ALA A 236 -14.63 -10.91 -6.24
N LEU A 237 -14.73 -9.72 -5.68
CA LEU A 237 -15.08 -8.48 -6.37
C LEU A 237 -13.91 -7.50 -6.24
N LEU A 238 -13.28 -7.14 -7.36
CA LEU A 238 -12.32 -6.05 -7.43
C LEU A 238 -13.04 -4.77 -7.84
N ILE A 239 -13.07 -3.80 -6.94
CA ILE A 239 -13.60 -2.46 -7.17
C ILE A 239 -12.43 -1.54 -7.49
N SER A 240 -12.56 -0.71 -8.52
CA SER A 240 -11.61 0.38 -8.80
C SER A 240 -12.34 1.66 -9.23
N ARG A 241 -11.57 2.73 -9.43
CA ARG A 241 -12.04 4.09 -9.71
C ARG A 241 -11.46 4.66 -11.01
N LEU A 242 -11.28 3.79 -12.00
CA LEU A 242 -10.72 4.17 -13.28
C LEU A 242 -11.66 5.12 -14.02
N GLN A 243 -11.09 6.10 -14.70
CA GLN A 243 -11.87 7.01 -15.53
C GLN A 243 -12.14 6.31 -16.86
N LYS A 244 -13.41 6.05 -17.15
CA LYS A 244 -13.81 5.45 -18.43
C LYS A 244 -13.32 6.31 -19.58
N GLY A 245 -12.84 5.66 -20.66
CA GLY A 245 -12.50 6.36 -21.89
C GLY A 245 -13.72 7.08 -22.47
N LYS A 246 -13.49 8.16 -23.23
CA LYS A 246 -14.55 8.72 -24.09
C LYS A 246 -14.86 7.71 -25.19
N GLU A 247 -16.07 7.75 -25.76
CA GLU A 247 -16.46 6.87 -26.87
C GLU A 247 -15.35 6.80 -27.94
N GLY A 248 -14.98 5.56 -28.31
CA GLY A 248 -13.90 5.27 -29.26
C GLY A 248 -12.47 5.37 -28.74
N ASN A 249 -12.23 5.80 -27.49
CA ASN A 249 -10.88 5.88 -26.90
C ASN A 249 -10.67 4.84 -25.79
N PRO A 250 -9.51 4.16 -25.74
CA PRO A 250 -9.22 3.20 -24.68
C PRO A 250 -9.15 3.89 -23.31
N CYS A 251 -9.54 3.18 -22.25
CA CYS A 251 -9.22 3.60 -20.90
C CYS A 251 -7.71 3.43 -20.68
N LEU A 252 -7.04 4.54 -20.41
CA LEU A 252 -5.59 4.56 -20.19
C LEU A 252 -5.28 4.71 -18.70
N LEU A 253 -4.32 3.94 -18.20
CA LEU A 253 -3.97 3.89 -16.79
C LEU A 253 -2.71 4.71 -16.49
N ARG A 254 -2.70 5.42 -15.37
CA ARG A 254 -1.45 5.91 -14.78
C ARG A 254 -0.66 4.72 -14.27
N PHE A 255 0.67 4.82 -14.25
CA PHE A 255 1.50 3.75 -13.71
C PHE A 255 1.14 3.37 -12.26
N SER A 256 0.75 4.33 -11.42
CA SER A 256 0.26 4.03 -10.06
C SER A 256 -1.06 3.26 -10.03
N GLU A 257 -1.92 3.41 -11.06
CA GLU A 257 -3.13 2.59 -11.21
C GLU A 257 -2.79 1.18 -11.67
N VAL A 258 -1.75 1.00 -12.48
CA VAL A 258 -1.21 -0.33 -12.85
C VAL A 258 -0.69 -1.07 -11.61
N VAL A 259 0.15 -0.41 -10.80
CA VAL A 259 0.66 -1.00 -9.54
C VAL A 259 -0.49 -1.35 -8.60
N SER A 260 -1.47 -0.45 -8.45
CA SER A 260 -2.65 -0.70 -7.62
C SER A 260 -3.48 -1.89 -8.13
N LEU A 261 -3.61 -2.10 -9.44
CA LEU A 261 -4.28 -3.29 -9.95
C LEU A 261 -3.49 -4.56 -9.63
N PHE A 262 -2.17 -4.58 -9.83
CA PHE A 262 -1.34 -5.73 -9.45
C PHE A 262 -1.47 -6.08 -7.97
N HIS A 263 -1.49 -5.06 -7.11
CA HIS A 263 -1.75 -5.21 -5.67
C HIS A 263 -3.10 -5.90 -5.41
N GLU A 264 -4.21 -5.36 -5.91
CA GLU A 264 -5.53 -5.96 -5.72
C GLU A 264 -5.63 -7.36 -6.33
N PHE A 265 -4.97 -7.62 -7.45
CA PHE A 265 -4.94 -8.96 -8.02
C PHE A 265 -4.20 -9.97 -7.13
N GLY A 266 -3.24 -9.55 -6.32
CA GLY A 266 -2.67 -10.39 -5.27
C GLY A 266 -3.72 -10.84 -4.26
N HIS A 267 -4.63 -9.95 -3.85
CA HIS A 267 -5.77 -10.28 -3.00
C HIS A 267 -6.81 -11.18 -3.70
N VAL A 268 -7.07 -10.96 -5.00
CA VAL A 268 -7.91 -11.87 -5.80
C VAL A 268 -7.34 -13.29 -5.79
N VAL A 269 -6.03 -13.42 -6.07
CA VAL A 269 -5.35 -14.73 -6.08
C VAL A 269 -5.40 -15.36 -4.69
N GLN A 270 -5.17 -14.58 -3.63
CA GLN A 270 -5.28 -15.05 -2.25
C GLN A 270 -6.68 -15.58 -1.93
N ASN A 271 -7.74 -14.88 -2.34
CA ASN A 271 -9.12 -15.31 -2.10
C ASN A 271 -9.45 -16.60 -2.87
N ILE A 272 -9.14 -16.65 -4.16
CA ILE A 272 -9.47 -17.78 -5.05
C ILE A 272 -8.67 -19.04 -4.69
N CYS A 273 -7.40 -18.89 -4.33
CA CYS A 273 -6.54 -20.02 -3.99
C CYS A 273 -6.79 -20.61 -2.60
N ASN A 274 -7.54 -19.91 -1.73
CA ASN A 274 -7.78 -20.37 -0.38
C ASN A 274 -8.61 -21.68 -0.36
N ARG A 275 -8.07 -22.71 0.30
CA ARG A 275 -8.66 -24.05 0.40
C ARG A 275 -8.99 -24.46 1.84
N ALA A 276 -9.01 -23.51 2.78
CA ALA A 276 -9.43 -23.77 4.14
C ALA A 276 -10.81 -24.45 4.18
N SER A 277 -11.01 -25.35 5.15
CA SER A 277 -12.26 -26.13 5.25
C SER A 277 -13.40 -25.31 5.85
N TYR A 278 -13.09 -24.38 6.76
CA TYR A 278 -14.08 -23.58 7.47
C TYR A 278 -14.10 -22.14 6.98
N THR A 279 -15.30 -21.58 6.82
CA THR A 279 -15.50 -20.21 6.33
C THR A 279 -14.73 -19.16 7.14
N ARG A 280 -14.58 -19.38 8.45
CA ARG A 280 -13.83 -18.48 9.36
C ARG A 280 -12.37 -18.31 8.96
N PHE A 281 -11.74 -19.35 8.42
CA PHE A 281 -10.32 -19.36 8.03
C PHE A 281 -10.10 -19.15 6.53
N SER A 282 -11.20 -18.93 5.80
CA SER A 282 -11.18 -18.77 4.34
C SER A 282 -11.29 -17.32 3.89
N GLY A 283 -10.92 -17.07 2.64
CA GLY A 283 -10.92 -15.75 2.03
C GLY A 283 -9.76 -14.88 2.52
N MET A 284 -10.02 -13.58 2.68
CA MET A 284 -9.02 -12.57 3.09
C MET A 284 -9.16 -12.16 4.56
N ARG A 285 -9.81 -12.99 5.38
CA ARG A 285 -9.98 -12.77 6.83
C ARG A 285 -8.75 -13.26 7.61
N VAL A 286 -7.58 -12.81 7.19
CA VAL A 286 -6.29 -13.06 7.83
C VAL A 286 -5.82 -11.79 8.52
N ASP A 287 -4.86 -11.91 9.43
CA ASP A 287 -4.41 -10.78 10.24
C ASP A 287 -3.82 -9.64 9.38
N PRO A 288 -3.96 -8.38 9.83
CA PRO A 288 -3.49 -7.21 9.08
C PRO A 288 -2.00 -7.22 8.74
N ASP A 289 -1.18 -7.97 9.49
CA ASP A 289 0.27 -8.11 9.29
C ASP A 289 0.68 -9.31 8.42
N PHE A 290 -0.30 -10.00 7.83
CA PHE A 290 -0.10 -11.01 6.79
C PHE A 290 -0.90 -10.73 5.51
N VAL A 291 -2.11 -10.16 5.63
CA VAL A 291 -3.05 -10.00 4.52
C VAL A 291 -2.44 -9.28 3.31
N GLU A 292 -1.57 -8.31 3.54
CA GLU A 292 -0.96 -7.47 2.51
C GLU A 292 0.24 -8.14 1.82
N ILE A 293 0.84 -9.19 2.40
CA ILE A 293 2.08 -9.80 1.87
C ILE A 293 1.91 -10.27 0.42
N PRO A 294 0.86 -11.04 0.05
CA PRO A 294 0.68 -11.47 -1.35
C PRO A 294 0.46 -10.31 -2.32
N ALA A 295 -0.25 -9.27 -1.88
CA ALA A 295 -0.53 -8.08 -2.69
C ALA A 295 0.73 -7.24 -2.94
N LEU A 296 1.50 -6.96 -1.88
CA LEU A 296 2.77 -6.25 -1.95
C LEU A 296 3.84 -7.05 -2.69
N LEU A 297 3.79 -8.38 -2.61
CA LEU A 297 4.65 -9.25 -3.42
C LEU A 297 4.39 -8.99 -4.90
N MET A 298 3.12 -8.99 -5.34
CA MET A 298 2.73 -8.77 -6.74
C MET A 298 3.17 -7.40 -7.29
N GLU A 299 3.23 -6.35 -6.47
CA GLU A 299 3.71 -5.03 -6.91
C GLU A 299 5.14 -5.06 -7.48
N ASN A 300 5.99 -5.99 -7.04
CA ASN A 300 7.36 -6.07 -7.52
C ASN A 300 7.47 -6.32 -9.03
N TRP A 301 6.53 -7.09 -9.60
CA TRP A 301 6.50 -7.38 -11.03
C TRP A 301 6.30 -6.12 -11.88
N CYS A 302 5.63 -5.08 -11.38
CA CYS A 302 5.46 -3.82 -12.10
C CYS A 302 6.77 -3.06 -12.36
N TYR A 303 7.86 -3.42 -11.67
CA TYR A 303 9.16 -2.74 -11.76
C TYR A 303 10.24 -3.59 -12.46
N GLU A 304 9.87 -4.77 -12.98
CA GLU A 304 10.78 -5.62 -13.74
C GLU A 304 10.59 -5.43 -15.24
N SER A 305 11.67 -5.16 -15.97
CA SER A 305 11.60 -4.68 -17.37
C SER A 305 10.82 -5.63 -18.29
N SER A 306 11.01 -6.94 -18.16
CA SER A 306 10.30 -7.93 -18.98
C SER A 306 8.79 -7.89 -18.77
N ILE A 307 8.35 -7.75 -17.52
CA ILE A 307 6.94 -7.70 -17.16
C ILE A 307 6.34 -6.35 -17.52
N LEU A 308 7.08 -5.28 -17.27
CA LEU A 308 6.63 -3.94 -17.60
C LEU A 308 6.44 -3.74 -19.11
N LYS A 309 7.29 -4.39 -19.94
CA LYS A 309 7.08 -4.49 -21.39
C LYS A 309 5.90 -5.37 -21.77
N LEU A 310 5.65 -6.47 -21.05
CA LEU A 310 4.49 -7.34 -21.29
C LEU A 310 3.16 -6.60 -21.07
N ILE A 311 3.09 -5.73 -20.06
CA ILE A 311 1.87 -5.01 -19.68
C ILE A 311 1.76 -3.62 -20.32
N SER A 312 2.66 -3.26 -21.24
CA SER A 312 2.68 -1.95 -21.86
C SER A 312 2.75 -1.99 -23.38
N GLY A 313 2.12 -1.00 -24.00
CA GLY A 313 2.01 -0.84 -25.44
C GLY A 313 1.38 0.51 -25.74
N PHE A 314 1.98 1.28 -26.64
CA PHE A 314 1.46 2.59 -27.01
C PHE A 314 0.02 2.47 -27.51
N HIS A 315 -0.91 3.30 -27.03
CA HIS A 315 -2.33 3.06 -27.27
C HIS A 315 -2.76 3.14 -28.75
N GLN A 316 -1.96 3.78 -29.62
CA GLN A 316 -2.19 3.80 -31.07
C GLN A 316 -1.48 2.65 -31.80
N ASP A 317 -0.48 2.05 -31.17
CA ASP A 317 0.26 0.88 -31.66
C ASP A 317 0.75 0.07 -30.46
N ILE A 318 -0.07 -0.91 -30.05
CA ILE A 318 0.18 -1.72 -28.86
C ILE A 318 1.46 -2.57 -28.98
N THR A 319 2.04 -2.70 -30.18
CA THR A 319 3.30 -3.42 -30.40
C THR A 319 4.54 -2.63 -29.95
N MET A 320 4.35 -1.37 -29.56
CA MET A 320 5.40 -0.48 -29.05
C MET A 320 5.36 -0.40 -27.52
N PRO A 321 6.02 -1.31 -26.77
CA PRO A 321 6.09 -1.24 -25.32
C PRO A 321 6.98 -0.08 -24.86
N ILE A 322 6.99 0.19 -23.56
CA ILE A 322 7.94 1.17 -23.02
C ILE A 322 9.40 0.71 -23.21
N LYS A 323 10.30 1.69 -23.30
CA LYS A 323 11.74 1.46 -23.52
C LYS A 323 12.45 1.03 -22.24
N ASP A 324 13.59 0.35 -22.39
CA ASP A 324 14.39 -0.11 -21.24
C ASP A 324 14.88 1.03 -20.35
N GLU A 325 15.18 2.19 -20.91
CA GLU A 325 15.58 3.38 -20.15
C GLU A 325 14.44 3.87 -19.24
N THR A 326 13.20 3.79 -19.72
CA THR A 326 12.00 4.10 -18.95
C THR A 326 11.79 3.07 -17.84
N CYS A 327 11.94 1.76 -18.13
CA CYS A 327 11.88 0.70 -17.12
C CYS A 327 12.88 0.93 -15.98
N LYS A 328 14.16 1.19 -16.33
CA LYS A 328 15.22 1.48 -15.37
C LYS A 328 14.92 2.73 -14.55
N SER A 329 14.36 3.76 -15.17
CA SER A 329 14.01 5.01 -14.49
C SER A 329 12.83 4.84 -13.53
N LEU A 330 11.80 4.08 -13.90
CA LEU A 330 10.69 3.74 -13.00
C LEU A 330 11.17 2.91 -11.79
N LYS A 331 12.07 1.94 -12.01
CA LYS A 331 12.66 1.13 -10.93
C LYS A 331 13.45 2.00 -9.94
N ARG A 332 14.31 2.90 -10.42
CA ARG A 332 15.02 3.86 -9.55
C ARG A 332 14.06 4.83 -8.87
N TRP A 333 13.04 5.30 -9.56
CA TRP A 333 12.04 6.22 -9.00
C TRP A 333 11.28 5.59 -7.83
N ARG A 334 11.01 4.27 -7.86
CA ARG A 334 10.38 3.53 -6.76
C ARG A 334 11.09 3.76 -5.41
N TYR A 335 12.41 3.79 -5.42
CA TYR A 335 13.25 3.95 -4.23
C TYR A 335 13.70 5.40 -4.00
N SER A 336 13.22 6.35 -4.80
CA SER A 336 13.59 7.75 -4.62
C SER A 336 13.01 8.31 -3.31
N PHE A 337 13.90 8.78 -2.44
CA PHE A 337 13.55 9.33 -1.13
C PHE A 337 12.76 8.36 -0.25
N SER A 338 12.90 7.04 -0.48
CA SER A 338 12.13 6.02 0.22
C SER A 338 12.52 5.93 1.69
N SER A 339 13.77 6.21 2.04
CA SER A 339 14.22 6.15 3.44
C SER A 339 13.59 7.24 4.29
N LEU A 340 13.45 8.47 3.76
CA LEU A 340 12.73 9.57 4.43
C LEU A 340 11.22 9.31 4.50
N LYS A 341 10.61 8.85 3.40
CA LYS A 341 9.18 8.47 3.39
C LYS A 341 8.89 7.39 4.44
N LEU A 342 9.77 6.39 4.53
CA LEU A 342 9.64 5.30 5.48
C LEU A 342 9.89 5.74 6.93
N LYS A 343 10.84 6.64 7.20
CA LYS A 343 10.99 7.23 8.54
C LYS A 343 9.71 7.95 8.99
N GLN A 344 9.02 8.64 8.09
CA GLN A 344 7.74 9.26 8.40
C GLN A 344 6.66 8.22 8.74
N GLU A 345 6.56 7.12 8.00
CA GLU A 345 5.62 6.04 8.34
C GLU A 345 6.00 5.33 9.65
N ILE A 346 7.28 5.08 9.91
CA ILE A 346 7.77 4.49 11.18
C ILE A 346 7.41 5.39 12.36
N LEU A 347 7.54 6.71 12.22
CA LEU A 347 7.10 7.66 13.26
C LEU A 347 5.63 7.40 13.62
N TYR A 348 4.77 7.27 12.62
CA TYR A 348 3.35 7.01 12.87
C TYR A 348 3.08 5.64 13.49
N CYS A 349 3.85 4.63 13.11
CA CYS A 349 3.75 3.29 13.70
C CYS A 349 4.21 3.28 15.15
N LEU A 350 5.33 3.96 15.48
CA LEU A 350 5.81 4.10 16.85
C LEU A 350 4.82 4.87 17.71
N PHE A 351 4.24 5.95 17.18
CA PHE A 351 3.19 6.68 17.87
C PHE A 351 2.01 5.76 18.23
N ASP A 352 1.48 5.04 17.23
CA ASP A 352 0.38 4.07 17.41
C ASP A 352 0.69 3.01 18.46
N GLN A 353 1.88 2.41 18.40
CA GLN A 353 2.28 1.38 19.37
C GLN A 353 2.44 1.95 20.79
N ILE A 354 3.03 3.14 20.95
CA ILE A 354 3.27 3.73 22.28
C ILE A 354 1.95 4.10 22.95
N VAL A 355 1.03 4.78 22.26
CA VAL A 355 -0.25 5.18 22.88
C VAL A 355 -1.10 3.98 23.30
N HIS A 356 -0.96 2.84 22.61
CA HIS A 356 -1.68 1.61 22.93
C HIS A 356 -0.91 0.67 23.88
N SER A 357 0.36 0.95 24.21
CA SER A 357 1.17 0.14 25.13
C SER A 357 1.37 0.78 26.50
N ALA A 358 1.45 2.12 26.55
CA ALA A 358 1.74 2.88 27.75
C ALA A 358 0.52 3.63 28.30
N ASP A 359 0.45 3.75 29.63
CA ASP A 359 -0.58 4.52 30.32
C ASP A 359 -0.27 6.01 30.37
N ASN A 360 -1.33 6.83 30.41
CA ASN A 360 -1.26 8.27 30.69
C ASN A 360 -0.26 9.04 29.79
N VAL A 361 -0.15 8.62 28.53
CA VAL A 361 0.74 9.23 27.54
C VAL A 361 0.27 10.64 27.20
N ASP A 362 1.15 11.63 27.34
CA ASP A 362 0.96 12.94 26.72
C ASP A 362 1.15 12.80 25.20
N ILE A 363 0.05 12.74 24.48
CA ILE A 363 0.01 12.53 23.03
C ILE A 363 0.78 13.63 22.27
N VAL A 364 0.70 14.88 22.74
CA VAL A 364 1.33 16.03 22.06
C VAL A 364 2.84 15.99 22.25
N GLU A 365 3.29 15.79 23.48
CA GLU A 365 4.72 15.69 23.79
C GLU A 365 5.34 14.44 23.17
N LEU A 366 4.63 13.31 23.17
CA LEU A 366 5.06 12.10 22.46
C LEU A 366 5.28 12.39 20.96
N TYR A 367 4.30 13.01 20.30
CA TYR A 367 4.41 13.27 18.87
C TYR A 367 5.55 14.25 18.55
N LYS A 368 5.74 15.31 19.36
CA LYS A 368 6.89 16.22 19.24
C LYS A 368 8.22 15.48 19.40
N HIS A 369 8.32 14.64 20.43
CA HIS A 369 9.53 13.86 20.71
C HIS A 369 9.86 12.91 19.55
N LEU A 370 8.87 12.13 19.08
CA LEU A 370 9.05 11.20 17.98
C LEU A 370 9.41 11.90 16.68
N HIS A 371 8.84 13.08 16.42
CA HIS A 371 9.19 13.85 15.22
C HIS A 371 10.66 14.25 15.21
N LEU A 372 11.18 14.77 16.33
CA LEU A 372 12.59 15.10 16.45
C LEU A 372 13.49 13.86 16.37
N LYS A 373 13.15 12.77 17.06
CA LYS A 373 13.94 11.52 17.11
C LYS A 373 13.99 10.84 15.74
N VAL A 374 12.83 10.62 15.11
CA VAL A 374 12.70 9.79 13.90
C VAL A 374 12.97 10.60 12.64
N MET A 375 12.49 11.83 12.54
CA MET A 375 12.69 12.69 11.35
C MET A 375 14.00 13.47 11.37
N LEU A 376 15.05 12.89 11.96
CA LEU A 376 16.43 13.40 11.87
C LEU A 376 16.58 14.86 12.33
N GLY A 377 15.94 15.19 13.46
CA GLY A 377 15.98 16.52 14.06
C GLY A 377 15.04 17.54 13.40
N LEU A 378 14.24 17.16 12.39
CA LEU A 378 13.16 18.03 11.92
C LEU A 378 12.07 18.10 13.00
N PRO A 379 11.67 19.30 13.47
CA PRO A 379 10.58 19.42 14.43
C PRO A 379 9.22 19.20 13.75
N MET A 380 8.24 18.82 14.57
CA MET A 380 6.83 18.85 14.16
C MET A 380 6.44 20.27 13.75
N LEU A 381 5.60 20.39 12.72
CA LEU A 381 5.06 21.68 12.30
C LEU A 381 4.22 22.33 13.42
N GLU A 382 4.63 23.51 13.85
CA GLU A 382 3.93 24.26 14.90
C GLU A 382 2.46 24.54 14.54
N GLY A 383 1.60 24.42 15.56
CA GLY A 383 0.17 24.64 15.43
C GLY A 383 -0.58 23.48 14.77
N THR A 384 0.06 22.36 14.47
CA THR A 384 -0.64 21.12 14.07
C THR A 384 -1.12 20.34 15.29
N ASN A 385 -2.15 19.53 15.11
CA ASN A 385 -2.76 18.66 16.11
C ASN A 385 -2.45 17.20 15.76
N PRO A 386 -1.87 16.41 16.67
CA PRO A 386 -1.63 14.97 16.46
C PRO A 386 -2.85 14.24 15.90
N ALA A 387 -4.05 14.49 16.43
CA ALA A 387 -5.28 13.80 16.01
C ALA A 387 -5.65 14.00 14.52
N SER A 388 -5.10 15.02 13.86
CA SER A 388 -5.28 15.23 12.42
C SER A 388 -4.41 14.30 11.54
N CYS A 389 -3.36 13.71 12.13
CA CYS A 389 -2.38 12.83 11.49
C CYS A 389 -2.67 11.34 11.73
N PHE A 390 -3.50 10.98 12.72
CA PHE A 390 -3.65 9.60 13.21
C PHE A 390 -5.05 8.98 13.02
N PRO A 391 -5.77 9.15 11.89
CA PRO A 391 -7.04 8.47 11.72
C PRO A 391 -6.90 6.94 11.69
N ARG A 392 -5.79 6.41 11.17
CA ARG A 392 -5.49 4.96 11.10
C ARG A 392 -5.30 4.34 12.49
N SER A 393 -4.63 5.05 13.39
CA SER A 393 -4.47 4.62 14.80
C SER A 393 -5.78 4.71 15.61
N ALA A 394 -6.76 5.45 15.11
CA ALA A 394 -8.03 5.64 15.79
C ALA A 394 -9.11 4.65 15.35
N ILE A 395 -9.11 4.18 14.09
CA ILE A 395 -10.16 3.29 13.56
C ILE A 395 -9.56 2.27 12.57
N GLY A 396 -9.77 0.99 12.86
CA GLY A 396 -9.54 -0.13 11.94
C GLY A 396 -8.11 -0.70 11.88
N TYR A 397 -7.11 0.06 12.31
CA TYR A 397 -5.69 -0.35 12.36
C TYR A 397 -5.04 -0.02 13.70
N GLU A 398 -5.80 -0.08 14.78
CA GLU A 398 -5.34 0.38 16.10
C GLU A 398 -4.37 -0.65 16.69
N ALA A 399 -3.22 -0.16 17.14
CA ALA A 399 -2.05 -0.98 17.43
C ALA A 399 -1.60 -1.85 16.22
N ALA A 400 -1.98 -1.51 14.99
CA ALA A 400 -1.72 -2.27 13.76
C ALA A 400 -1.02 -1.44 12.68
N CYS A 401 -0.69 -0.16 12.91
CA CYS A 401 -0.11 0.68 11.86
C CYS A 401 1.20 0.11 11.29
N TYR A 402 1.96 -0.66 12.08
CA TYR A 402 3.19 -1.32 11.65
C TYR A 402 2.97 -2.37 10.55
N SER A 403 1.75 -2.91 10.43
CA SER A 403 1.45 -4.11 9.65
C SER A 403 1.78 -3.98 8.17
N ARG A 404 1.65 -2.75 7.63
CA ARG A 404 2.04 -2.44 6.26
C ARG A 404 3.55 -2.56 6.06
N ILE A 405 4.36 -1.91 6.92
CA ILE A 405 5.82 -1.99 6.84
C ILE A 405 6.27 -3.44 7.03
N TRP A 406 5.68 -4.13 7.99
CA TRP A 406 5.89 -5.55 8.26
C TRP A 406 5.66 -6.40 7.00
N SER A 407 4.53 -6.20 6.34
CA SER A 407 4.19 -6.93 5.12
C SER A 407 5.09 -6.56 3.93
N GLU A 408 5.46 -5.29 3.78
CA GLU A 408 6.38 -4.81 2.73
C GLU A 408 7.76 -5.47 2.88
N VAL A 409 8.23 -5.62 4.11
CA VAL A 409 9.51 -6.27 4.43
C VAL A 409 9.49 -7.74 4.05
N PHE A 410 8.46 -8.48 4.45
CA PHE A 410 8.37 -9.92 4.14
C PHE A 410 8.07 -10.19 2.66
N ALA A 411 7.29 -9.33 2.00
CA ALA A 411 7.11 -9.38 0.56
C ALA A 411 8.44 -9.17 -0.19
N ALA A 412 9.29 -8.24 0.27
CA ALA A 412 10.61 -8.02 -0.30
C ALA A 412 11.55 -9.23 -0.11
N ASP A 413 11.52 -9.89 1.05
CA ASP A 413 12.31 -11.09 1.30
C ASP A 413 11.87 -12.26 0.42
N ILE A 414 10.56 -12.50 0.31
CA ILE A 414 10.00 -13.51 -0.59
C ILE A 414 10.43 -13.23 -2.04
N PHE A 415 10.26 -12.00 -2.52
CA PHE A 415 10.62 -11.64 -3.88
C PHE A 415 12.11 -11.84 -4.15
N ALA A 416 12.97 -11.32 -3.26
CA ALA A 416 14.42 -11.39 -3.40
C ALA A 416 14.93 -12.84 -3.37
N SER A 417 14.41 -13.65 -2.45
CA SER A 417 14.89 -15.01 -2.20
C SER A 417 14.37 -16.03 -3.21
N LYS A 418 13.15 -15.85 -3.72
CA LYS A 418 12.46 -16.89 -4.50
C LYS A 418 12.22 -16.54 -5.97
N PHE A 419 12.08 -15.24 -6.31
CA PHE A 419 11.65 -14.80 -7.64
C PHE A 419 12.68 -13.95 -8.39
N ARG A 420 13.58 -13.24 -7.71
CA ARG A 420 14.54 -12.30 -8.36
C ARG A 420 15.37 -12.95 -9.48
N GLY A 421 15.80 -14.20 -9.31
CA GLY A 421 16.59 -14.93 -10.31
C GLY A 421 15.77 -15.48 -11.49
N ASN A 422 14.47 -15.71 -11.29
CA ASN A 422 13.54 -16.17 -12.33
C ASN A 422 12.13 -15.66 -12.00
N LEU A 423 11.75 -14.54 -12.62
CA LEU A 423 10.54 -13.79 -12.30
C LEU A 423 9.24 -14.56 -12.52
N LEU A 424 9.24 -15.55 -13.41
CA LEU A 424 8.07 -16.36 -13.74
C LEU A 424 8.34 -17.84 -13.44
N ASN A 425 9.04 -18.12 -12.34
CA ASN A 425 9.28 -19.48 -11.89
C ASN A 425 7.97 -20.15 -11.45
N HIS A 426 7.36 -20.90 -12.38
CA HIS A 426 6.09 -21.59 -12.18
C HIS A 426 6.10 -22.53 -10.97
N GLN A 427 7.18 -23.31 -10.78
CA GLN A 427 7.26 -24.25 -9.66
C GLN A 427 7.22 -23.54 -8.31
N VAL A 428 7.97 -22.43 -8.18
CA VAL A 428 7.99 -21.61 -6.96
C VAL A 428 6.64 -20.91 -6.74
N GLY A 429 5.99 -20.44 -7.80
CA GLY A 429 4.66 -19.83 -7.69
C GLY A 429 3.58 -20.84 -7.26
N ILE A 430 3.60 -22.08 -7.78
CA ILE A 430 2.73 -23.17 -7.31
C ILE A 430 3.03 -23.54 -5.84
N GLN A 431 4.30 -23.57 -5.44
CA GLN A 431 4.67 -23.75 -4.03
C GLN A 431 4.08 -22.64 -3.16
N PHE A 432 4.22 -21.37 -3.55
CA PHE A 432 3.64 -20.25 -2.82
C PHE A 432 2.11 -20.35 -2.72
N ARG A 433 1.44 -20.66 -3.83
CA ARG A 433 0.00 -20.89 -3.87
C ARG A 433 -0.43 -21.97 -2.88
N ASN A 434 0.24 -23.12 -2.88
CA ASN A 434 -0.17 -24.28 -2.07
C ASN A 434 0.26 -24.18 -0.61
N GLN A 435 1.44 -23.61 -0.33
CA GLN A 435 2.00 -23.53 1.01
C GLN A 435 1.59 -22.27 1.75
N VAL A 436 1.39 -21.13 1.06
CA VAL A 436 1.14 -19.84 1.72
C VAL A 436 -0.32 -19.39 1.55
N LEU A 437 -0.90 -19.53 0.35
CA LEU A 437 -2.25 -19.03 0.07
C LEU A 437 -3.36 -20.04 0.41
N ALA A 438 -3.17 -21.30 0.04
CA ALA A 438 -4.19 -22.33 0.19
C ALA A 438 -4.59 -22.62 1.65
N PRO A 439 -3.69 -22.60 2.66
CA PRO A 439 -4.10 -22.84 4.04
C PRO A 439 -5.01 -21.76 4.62
N GLY A 440 -4.98 -20.52 4.07
CA GLY A 440 -5.72 -19.40 4.64
C GLY A 440 -5.33 -19.15 6.10
N GLY A 441 -6.30 -18.84 6.94
CA GLY A 441 -6.13 -18.67 8.38
C GLY A 441 -6.11 -19.99 9.17
N ALA A 442 -5.94 -21.15 8.53
CA ALA A 442 -5.92 -22.45 9.22
C ALA A 442 -4.54 -22.84 9.76
N LYS A 443 -3.51 -22.04 9.49
CA LYS A 443 -2.12 -22.21 9.93
C LYS A 443 -1.54 -20.85 10.30
N GLU A 444 -0.57 -20.82 11.21
CA GLU A 444 0.06 -19.58 11.65
C GLU A 444 0.89 -18.94 10.51
N PRO A 445 0.73 -17.64 10.23
CA PRO A 445 1.45 -16.94 9.17
C PRO A 445 2.97 -17.13 9.16
N ILE A 446 3.60 -17.09 10.34
CA ILE A 446 5.07 -17.23 10.47
C ILE A 446 5.54 -18.65 10.10
N GLU A 447 4.75 -19.68 10.39
CA GLU A 447 5.05 -21.05 10.00
C GLU A 447 4.99 -21.20 8.48
N LEU A 448 3.93 -20.66 7.85
CA LEU A 448 3.75 -20.67 6.39
C LEU A 448 4.94 -20.03 5.67
N LEU A 449 5.37 -18.85 6.13
CA LEU A 449 6.50 -18.15 5.52
C LEU A 449 7.82 -18.87 5.79
N THR A 450 8.01 -19.44 6.98
CA THR A 450 9.23 -20.16 7.34
C THR A 450 9.38 -21.44 6.53
N GLU A 451 8.31 -22.23 6.40
CA GLU A 451 8.26 -23.43 5.55
C GLU A 451 8.56 -23.08 4.09
N PHE A 452 7.93 -22.02 3.56
CA PHE A 452 8.12 -21.60 2.18
C PHE A 452 9.53 -21.07 1.92
N LEU A 453 10.07 -20.24 2.80
CA LEU A 453 11.42 -19.69 2.66
C LEU A 453 12.52 -20.72 2.98
N GLY A 454 12.23 -21.71 3.81
CA GLY A 454 13.21 -22.65 4.37
C GLY A 454 14.01 -22.08 5.55
N ARG A 455 13.60 -20.91 6.05
CA ARG A 455 14.18 -20.15 7.17
C ARG A 455 13.18 -19.10 7.62
N GLU A 456 13.37 -18.52 8.80
CA GLU A 456 12.57 -17.37 9.21
C GLU A 456 12.73 -16.19 8.23
N PRO A 457 11.66 -15.39 7.99
CA PRO A 457 11.73 -14.16 7.22
C PRO A 457 12.75 -13.17 7.79
N SER A 458 13.43 -12.44 6.91
CA SER A 458 14.49 -11.49 7.28
C SER A 458 14.21 -10.09 6.74
N VAL A 459 14.62 -9.07 7.49
CA VAL A 459 14.53 -7.66 7.08
C VAL A 459 15.59 -7.25 6.04
N GLN A 460 16.64 -8.07 5.85
CA GLN A 460 17.83 -7.66 5.08
C GLN A 460 17.51 -7.36 3.62
N ALA A 461 16.69 -8.19 2.96
CA ALA A 461 16.33 -7.99 1.57
C ALA A 461 15.62 -6.64 1.33
N PHE A 462 14.80 -6.22 2.30
CA PHE A 462 14.13 -4.93 2.26
C PHE A 462 15.13 -3.79 2.44
N ILE A 463 16.01 -3.84 3.43
CA ILE A 463 17.05 -2.83 3.67
C ILE A 463 17.96 -2.69 2.44
N ASP A 464 18.43 -3.80 1.88
CA ASP A 464 19.28 -3.83 0.69
C ASP A 464 18.60 -3.13 -0.48
N SER A 465 17.30 -3.38 -0.69
CA SER A 465 16.53 -2.76 -1.78
C SER A 465 16.46 -1.24 -1.68
N GLN A 466 16.51 -0.67 -0.47
CA GLN A 466 16.55 0.79 -0.26
C GLN A 466 17.92 1.41 -0.59
N SER A 467 18.98 0.62 -0.56
CA SER A 467 20.37 1.10 -0.71
C SER A 467 20.96 0.92 -2.11
N GLN A 468 20.39 0.01 -2.91
CA GLN A 468 20.93 -0.42 -4.20
C GLN A 468 20.58 0.51 -5.39
N HIS A 469 19.77 1.55 -5.16
CA HIS A 469 19.19 2.41 -6.20
C HIS A 469 19.36 3.88 -5.86
#